data_AF-A0A7S1WG44-F1
#
_entry.id   AF-A0A7S1WG44-F1
#
_cell.length_a   1.000
_cell.length_b   1.000
_cell.length_c   1.000
_cell.angle_alpha   90.00
_cell.angle_beta   90.00
_cell.angle_gamma   90.00
#
_symmetry.space_group_name_H-M   'P 1'
#
loop_
_entity.id
_entity.type
_entity.pdbx_description
1 polymer ?
#
loop_
_entity_poly.entity_id
_entity_poly.type
_entity_poly.pdbx_seq_one_letter_code
_entity_poly.pdbx_strand_id
1 'polypeptide(L)'
;NAFTYSALISACEKGNQWTVALRLLGTMREERVAPAIAAHNAVMSACGEGQQWTRALDLLRDLQAVCDAPDVATYGAAISACEKGGQIHWALRLLDDMRDRGIEPNSAMYGALITTCIEGLHWQWALVLLQAMRKAGLTPSAVDYTGVIDVCSQCGQW
;
A
#
# COMPACT_ATOMS: atom_id res chain seq x y z
N ASN A 1 24.24 -10.47 -10.80
CA ASN A 1 24.64 -9.75 -9.55
C ASN A 1 23.44 -9.05 -8.93
N ALA A 2 23.18 -9.19 -7.63
CA ALA A 2 22.00 -8.61 -6.97
C ALA A 2 21.89 -7.07 -7.12
N PHE A 3 23.02 -6.36 -7.06
CA PHE A 3 23.08 -4.90 -7.20
C PHE A 3 22.61 -4.37 -8.56
N THR A 4 22.88 -5.09 -9.65
CA THR A 4 22.45 -4.66 -10.99
C THR A 4 20.94 -4.79 -11.14
N TYR A 5 20.36 -5.86 -10.60
CA TYR A 5 18.90 -6.04 -10.61
C TYR A 5 18.19 -5.02 -9.73
N SER A 6 18.67 -4.75 -8.50
CA SER A 6 18.05 -3.74 -7.64
C SER A 6 18.07 -2.35 -8.27
N ALA A 7 19.16 -1.99 -8.94
CA ALA A 7 19.26 -0.72 -9.67
C ALA A 7 18.26 -0.65 -10.84
N LEU A 8 18.15 -1.73 -11.63
CA LEU A 8 17.19 -1.80 -12.74
C LEU A 8 15.74 -1.75 -12.24
N ILE A 9 15.41 -2.47 -11.17
CA ILE A 9 14.07 -2.48 -10.59
C ILE A 9 13.71 -1.08 -10.05
N SER A 10 14.63 -0.39 -9.36
CA SER A 10 14.39 0.98 -8.91
C SER A 10 14.26 1.98 -10.08
N ALA A 11 14.96 1.75 -11.19
CA ALA A 11 14.73 2.53 -12.41
C ALA A 11 13.35 2.23 -13.04
N CYS A 12 12.90 0.98 -13.02
CA CYS A 12 11.57 0.59 -13.49
C CYS A 12 10.45 1.19 -12.64
N GLU A 13 10.64 1.31 -11.32
CA GLU A 13 9.73 2.02 -10.41
C GLU A 13 9.53 3.46 -10.87
N LYS A 14 10.62 4.21 -11.08
CA LYS A 14 10.56 5.60 -11.56
C LYS A 14 9.96 5.72 -12.96
N GLY A 15 10.07 4.68 -13.78
CA GLY A 15 9.56 4.63 -15.14
C GLY A 15 8.14 4.07 -15.28
N ASN A 16 7.46 3.71 -14.19
CA ASN A 16 6.18 2.98 -14.21
C ASN A 16 6.19 1.68 -15.05
N GLN A 17 7.36 1.06 -15.19
CA GLN A 17 7.53 -0.14 -16.00
C GLN A 17 7.32 -1.41 -15.17
N TRP A 18 6.13 -1.58 -14.62
CA TRP A 18 5.79 -2.71 -13.74
C TRP A 18 5.95 -4.08 -14.41
N THR A 19 5.71 -4.18 -15.73
CA THR A 19 5.92 -5.43 -16.49
C THR A 19 7.38 -5.84 -16.53
N VAL A 20 8.28 -4.88 -16.75
CA VAL A 20 9.73 -5.10 -16.78
C VAL A 20 10.23 -5.40 -15.37
N ALA A 21 9.74 -4.67 -14.36
CA ALA A 21 10.08 -4.89 -12.96
C ALA A 21 9.73 -6.31 -12.49
N LEU A 22 8.54 -6.81 -12.84
CA LEU A 22 8.12 -8.19 -12.58
C LEU A 22 8.99 -9.22 -13.30
N ARG A 23 9.32 -8.97 -14.57
CA ARG A 23 10.19 -9.87 -15.33
C ARG A 23 11.59 -9.95 -14.70
N LEU A 24 12.12 -8.82 -14.27
CA LEU A 24 13.42 -8.74 -13.59
C LEU A 24 13.39 -9.51 -12.27
N LEU A 25 12.33 -9.36 -11.47
CA LEU A 25 12.16 -10.13 -10.24
C LEU A 25 12.09 -11.65 -10.52
N GLY A 26 11.37 -12.05 -11.57
CA GLY A 26 11.33 -13.45 -12.02
C GLY A 26 12.71 -13.99 -12.40
N THR A 27 13.48 -13.23 -13.20
CA THR A 27 14.85 -13.61 -13.58
C THR A 27 15.79 -13.71 -12.37
N MET A 28 15.65 -12.85 -11.35
CA MET A 28 16.43 -12.99 -10.12
C MET A 28 16.16 -14.31 -9.40
N ARG A 29 14.87 -14.72 -9.33
CA ARG A 29 14.47 -15.99 -8.72
C ARG A 29 15.05 -17.18 -9.50
N GLU A 30 15.00 -17.14 -10.84
CA GLU A 30 15.56 -18.18 -11.71
C GLU A 30 17.09 -18.31 -11.57
N GLU A 31 17.80 -17.18 -11.48
CA GLU A 31 19.25 -17.15 -11.26
C GLU A 31 19.66 -17.49 -9.81
N ARG A 32 18.70 -17.85 -8.94
CA ARG A 32 18.90 -18.09 -7.50
C ARG A 32 19.53 -16.91 -6.76
N VAL A 33 19.34 -15.70 -7.28
CA VAL A 33 19.75 -14.46 -6.62
C VAL A 33 18.60 -14.05 -5.71
N ALA A 34 18.78 -14.14 -4.40
CA ALA A 34 17.76 -13.75 -3.44
C ALA A 34 17.34 -12.28 -3.65
N PRO A 35 16.10 -12.02 -4.10
CA PRO A 35 15.62 -10.64 -4.23
C PRO A 35 15.52 -10.00 -2.84
N ALA A 36 16.17 -8.86 -2.68
CA ALA A 36 16.06 -8.08 -1.45
C ALA A 36 14.62 -7.59 -1.24
N ILE A 37 14.23 -7.33 0.02
CA ILE A 37 12.92 -6.73 0.36
C ILE A 37 12.71 -5.43 -0.43
N ALA A 38 13.75 -4.60 -0.55
CA ALA A 38 13.73 -3.38 -1.35
C ALA A 38 13.36 -3.61 -2.83
N ALA A 39 13.77 -4.73 -3.42
CA ALA A 39 13.41 -5.06 -4.80
C ALA A 39 11.92 -5.40 -4.92
N HIS A 40 11.37 -6.19 -4.00
CA HIS A 40 9.93 -6.45 -3.98
C HIS A 40 9.11 -5.17 -3.75
N ASN A 41 9.54 -4.31 -2.82
CA ASN A 41 8.87 -3.03 -2.54
C ASN A 41 8.81 -2.14 -3.77
N ALA A 42 9.92 -2.01 -4.50
CA ALA A 42 9.98 -1.24 -5.74
C ALA A 42 9.09 -1.85 -6.85
N VAL A 43 9.03 -3.18 -6.97
CA VAL A 43 8.10 -3.83 -7.93
C VAL A 43 6.64 -3.61 -7.52
N MET A 44 6.29 -3.73 -6.25
CA MET A 44 4.92 -3.47 -5.76
C MET A 44 4.52 -2.01 -5.96
N SER A 45 5.43 -1.06 -5.68
CA SER A 45 5.25 0.37 -5.94
C SER A 45 4.95 0.61 -7.43
N ALA A 46 5.78 0.05 -8.33
CA ALA A 46 5.55 0.10 -9.77
C ALA A 46 4.20 -0.54 -10.17
N CYS A 47 3.82 -1.67 -9.58
CA CYS A 47 2.52 -2.30 -9.80
C CYS A 47 1.36 -1.40 -9.37
N GLY A 48 1.49 -0.70 -8.24
CA GLY A 48 0.49 0.26 -7.77
C GLY A 48 0.29 1.42 -8.75
N GLU A 49 1.37 1.96 -9.29
CA GLU A 49 1.31 2.98 -10.34
C GLU A 49 0.69 2.46 -11.64
N GLY A 50 0.89 1.17 -11.95
CA GLY A 50 0.24 0.48 -13.06
C GLY A 50 -1.21 0.05 -12.81
N GLN A 51 -1.81 0.45 -11.67
CA GLN A 51 -3.13 0.01 -11.19
C GLN A 51 -3.26 -1.53 -11.08
N GLN A 52 -2.15 -2.25 -10.98
CA GLN A 52 -2.08 -3.71 -10.84
C GLN A 52 -2.09 -4.12 -9.35
N TRP A 53 -3.15 -3.74 -8.63
CA TRP A 53 -3.30 -4.00 -7.21
C TRP A 53 -3.29 -5.50 -6.87
N THR A 54 -3.88 -6.34 -7.73
CA THR A 54 -3.89 -7.81 -7.55
C THR A 54 -2.47 -8.37 -7.51
N ARG A 55 -1.62 -7.93 -8.43
CA ARG A 55 -0.21 -8.35 -8.48
C ARG A 55 0.58 -7.83 -7.28
N ALA A 56 0.30 -6.62 -6.80
CA ALA A 56 0.92 -6.10 -5.60
C ALA A 56 0.57 -6.96 -4.37
N LEU A 57 -0.67 -7.41 -4.24
CA LEU A 57 -1.10 -8.33 -3.18
C LEU A 57 -0.45 -9.72 -3.30
N ASP A 58 -0.36 -10.26 -4.52
CA ASP A 58 0.32 -11.53 -4.75
C ASP A 58 1.81 -11.45 -4.41
N LEU A 59 2.47 -10.33 -4.74
CA LEU A 59 3.86 -10.07 -4.35
C LEU A 59 4.04 -9.97 -2.83
N LEU A 60 3.10 -9.34 -2.12
CA LEU A 60 3.13 -9.28 -0.66
C LEU A 60 3.02 -10.69 -0.05
N ARG A 61 2.11 -11.52 -0.57
CA ARG A 61 1.94 -12.92 -0.13
C ARG A 61 3.18 -13.77 -0.42
N ASP A 62 3.75 -13.62 -1.61
CA ASP A 62 5.01 -14.25 -1.98
C ASP A 62 6.11 -13.87 -1.00
N LEU A 63 6.21 -12.58 -0.64
CA LEU A 63 7.22 -12.09 0.29
C LEU A 63 7.00 -12.70 1.67
N GLN A 64 5.77 -12.70 2.18
CA GLN A 64 5.39 -13.36 3.43
C GLN A 64 5.74 -14.85 3.44
N ALA A 65 5.58 -15.56 2.32
CA ALA A 65 5.90 -16.98 2.22
C ALA A 65 7.41 -17.27 2.15
N VAL A 66 8.20 -16.36 1.57
CA VAL A 66 9.65 -16.55 1.38
C VAL A 66 10.46 -16.01 2.56
N CYS A 67 10.01 -14.92 3.17
CA CYS A 67 10.71 -14.22 4.23
C CYS A 67 9.64 -13.61 5.14
N ASP A 68 9.47 -14.16 6.34
CA ASP A 68 8.47 -13.76 7.36
C ASP A 68 8.60 -12.30 7.89
N ALA A 69 9.26 -11.41 7.15
CA ALA A 69 9.53 -10.03 7.53
C ALA A 69 9.08 -9.01 6.46
N PRO A 70 7.78 -8.94 6.11
CA PRO A 70 7.24 -7.74 5.47
C PRO A 70 7.42 -6.55 6.42
N ASP A 71 7.97 -5.45 5.92
CA ASP A 71 8.18 -4.22 6.69
C ASP A 71 7.06 -3.19 6.45
N VAL A 72 7.13 -2.06 7.17
CA VAL A 72 6.17 -0.94 7.01
C VAL A 72 6.14 -0.47 5.55
N ALA A 73 7.28 -0.44 4.85
CA ALA A 73 7.35 0.00 3.46
C ALA A 73 6.66 -1.00 2.49
N THR A 74 6.77 -2.30 2.78
CA THR A 74 6.15 -3.40 2.04
C THR A 74 4.64 -3.26 2.05
N TYR A 75 4.07 -3.11 3.25
CA TYR A 75 2.63 -2.88 3.39
C TYR A 75 2.20 -1.53 2.84
N GLY A 76 2.99 -0.47 3.02
CA GLY A 76 2.70 0.84 2.45
C GLY A 76 2.58 0.81 0.92
N ALA A 77 3.48 0.09 0.25
CA ALA A 77 3.42 -0.09 -1.20
C ALA A 77 2.16 -0.88 -1.62
N ALA A 78 1.82 -1.95 -0.91
CA ALA A 78 0.63 -2.74 -1.20
C ALA A 78 -0.68 -1.98 -0.93
N ILE A 79 -0.76 -1.22 0.17
CA ILE A 79 -1.88 -0.34 0.49
C ILE A 79 -2.03 0.74 -0.58
N SER A 80 -0.95 1.43 -0.94
CA SER A 80 -0.98 2.45 -1.99
C SER A 80 -1.39 1.87 -3.35
N ALA A 81 -0.98 0.65 -3.67
CA ALA A 81 -1.45 -0.05 -4.86
C ALA A 81 -2.95 -0.33 -4.82
N CYS A 82 -3.48 -0.76 -3.67
CA CYS A 82 -4.92 -0.97 -3.48
C CYS A 82 -5.71 0.33 -3.58
N GLU A 83 -5.22 1.41 -2.97
CA GLU A 83 -5.78 2.76 -3.07
C GLU A 83 -5.89 3.23 -4.52
N LYS A 84 -4.79 3.15 -5.28
CA LYS A 84 -4.77 3.50 -6.72
C LYS A 84 -5.65 2.60 -7.58
N GLY A 85 -5.86 1.36 -7.14
CA GLY A 85 -6.80 0.42 -7.76
C GLY A 85 -8.26 0.60 -7.32
N GLY A 86 -8.57 1.59 -6.47
CA GLY A 86 -9.90 1.81 -5.90
C GLY A 86 -10.37 0.68 -4.97
N GLN A 87 -9.47 -0.18 -4.52
CA GLN A 87 -9.78 -1.36 -3.70
C GLN A 87 -9.60 -1.08 -2.21
N ILE A 88 -10.41 -0.17 -1.67
CA ILE A 88 -10.31 0.27 -0.28
C ILE A 88 -10.48 -0.86 0.74
N HIS A 89 -11.34 -1.85 0.44
CA HIS A 89 -11.56 -3.01 1.30
C HIS A 89 -10.29 -3.85 1.51
N TRP A 90 -9.50 -4.02 0.44
CA TRP A 90 -8.21 -4.72 0.54
C TRP A 90 -7.19 -3.89 1.30
N ALA A 91 -7.15 -2.58 1.05
CA ALA A 91 -6.25 -1.66 1.73
C ALA A 91 -6.48 -1.64 3.26
N LEU A 92 -7.75 -1.62 3.69
CA LEU A 92 -8.15 -1.73 5.09
C LEU A 92 -7.74 -3.06 5.72
N ARG A 93 -7.96 -4.17 5.01
CA ARG A 93 -7.57 -5.51 5.47
C ARG A 93 -6.06 -5.62 5.66
N LEU A 94 -5.27 -5.00 4.78
CA LEU A 94 -3.82 -4.94 4.92
C LEU A 94 -3.41 -4.13 6.15
N LEU A 95 -4.11 -3.02 6.44
CA LEU A 95 -3.83 -2.19 7.61
C LEU A 95 -4.14 -2.94 8.92
N ASP A 96 -5.18 -3.76 8.95
CA ASP A 96 -5.46 -4.63 10.10
C ASP A 96 -4.44 -5.78 10.22
N ASP A 97 -4.03 -6.41 9.12
CA ASP A 97 -2.96 -7.44 9.12
C ASP A 97 -1.62 -6.87 9.62
N MET A 98 -1.29 -5.61 9.30
CA MET A 98 -0.13 -4.92 9.88
C MET A 98 -0.23 -4.85 11.41
N ARG A 99 -1.38 -4.42 11.94
CA ARG A 99 -1.58 -4.31 13.39
C ARG A 99 -1.52 -5.66 14.08
N ASP A 100 -2.12 -6.68 13.50
CA ASP A 100 -2.11 -8.05 14.03
C ASP A 100 -0.68 -8.61 14.12
N ARG A 101 0.18 -8.19 13.20
CA ARG A 101 1.63 -8.52 13.20
C ARG A 101 2.47 -7.61 14.10
N GLY A 102 1.86 -6.66 14.80
CA GLY A 102 2.56 -5.69 15.66
C GLY A 102 3.33 -4.62 14.89
N ILE A 103 3.04 -4.43 13.60
CA ILE A 103 3.63 -3.38 12.76
C ILE A 103 2.72 -2.16 12.84
N GLU A 104 3.21 -1.07 13.43
CA GLU A 104 2.42 0.15 13.54
C GLU A 104 2.24 0.84 12.17
N PRO A 105 1.00 1.04 11.71
CA PRO A 105 0.74 1.79 10.49
C PRO A 105 1.11 3.26 10.69
N ASN A 106 1.73 3.87 9.68
CA ASN A 106 2.16 5.27 9.78
C ASN A 106 0.99 6.26 9.51
N SER A 107 1.18 7.52 9.87
CA SER A 107 0.18 8.58 9.63
C SER A 107 -0.15 8.78 8.15
N ALA A 108 0.82 8.58 7.26
CA ALA A 108 0.63 8.73 5.82
C ALA A 108 -0.35 7.68 5.26
N MET A 109 -0.30 6.43 5.74
CA MET A 109 -1.22 5.35 5.37
C MET A 109 -2.66 5.67 5.78
N TYR A 110 -2.88 6.18 7.00
CA TYR A 110 -4.23 6.60 7.42
C TYR A 110 -4.75 7.75 6.58
N GLY A 111 -3.93 8.78 6.34
CA GLY A 111 -4.35 9.95 5.54
C GLY A 111 -4.68 9.57 4.10
N ALA A 112 -3.89 8.69 3.48
CA ALA A 112 -4.14 8.20 2.13
C ALA A 112 -5.43 7.37 2.04
N LEU A 113 -5.69 6.50 3.03
CA LEU A 113 -6.93 5.72 3.12
C LEU A 113 -8.15 6.60 3.37
N ILE A 114 -8.04 7.62 4.22
CA ILE A 114 -9.13 8.57 4.47
C ILE A 114 -9.44 9.34 3.18
N THR A 115 -8.42 9.82 2.48
CA THR A 115 -8.57 10.55 1.21
C THR A 115 -9.27 9.68 0.16
N THR A 116 -8.83 8.44 -0.03
CA THR A 116 -9.49 7.50 -0.96
C THR A 116 -10.90 7.10 -0.51
N CYS A 117 -11.17 7.00 0.79
CA CYS A 117 -12.55 6.82 1.28
C CYS A 117 -13.44 8.02 0.94
N ILE A 118 -12.91 9.24 1.03
CA ILE A 118 -13.64 10.46 0.68
C ILE A 118 -13.96 10.48 -0.82
N GLU A 119 -12.97 10.19 -1.67
CA GLU A 119 -13.15 10.10 -3.12
C GLU A 119 -14.15 8.99 -3.53
N GLY A 120 -14.16 7.87 -2.79
CA GLY A 120 -15.09 6.76 -3.00
C GLY A 120 -16.48 6.94 -2.36
N LEU A 121 -16.77 8.09 -1.73
CA LEU A 121 -18.01 8.33 -0.97
C LEU A 121 -18.27 7.29 0.15
N HIS A 122 -17.21 6.69 0.66
CA HIS A 122 -17.24 5.65 1.68
C HIS A 122 -17.12 6.24 3.09
N TRP A 123 -18.08 7.10 3.47
CA TRP A 123 -18.08 7.87 4.73
C TRP A 123 -17.90 7.03 6.00
N GLN A 124 -18.50 5.83 6.04
CA GLN A 124 -18.43 4.93 7.21
C GLN A 124 -16.99 4.50 7.50
N TRP A 125 -16.27 4.11 6.44
CA TRP A 125 -14.88 3.68 6.55
C TRP A 125 -13.97 4.87 6.88
N ALA A 126 -14.24 6.04 6.31
CA ALA A 126 -13.51 7.27 6.61
C ALA A 126 -13.62 7.64 8.11
N LEU A 127 -14.81 7.53 8.72
CA LEU A 127 -15.00 7.76 10.15
C LEU A 127 -14.25 6.74 11.02
N VAL A 128 -14.31 5.45 10.66
CA VAL A 128 -13.61 4.38 11.39
C VAL A 128 -12.09 4.61 11.33
N LEU A 129 -11.56 4.95 10.16
CA LEU A 129 -10.14 5.27 9.98
C LEU A 129 -9.72 6.48 10.80
N LEU A 130 -10.51 7.56 10.79
CA LEU A 130 -10.22 8.77 11.55
C LEU A 130 -10.23 8.51 13.08
N GLN A 131 -11.16 7.68 13.56
CA GLN A 131 -11.16 7.23 14.96
C GLN A 131 -9.96 6.35 15.27
N ALA A 132 -9.59 5.44 14.36
CA ALA A 132 -8.46 4.55 14.56
C ALA A 132 -7.13 5.31 14.56
N MET A 133 -6.98 6.33 13.72
CA MET A 133 -5.84 7.24 13.72
C MET A 133 -5.71 7.98 15.05
N ARG A 134 -6.82 8.49 15.60
CA ARG A 134 -6.85 9.09 16.96
C ARG A 134 -6.45 8.09 18.05
N LYS A 135 -6.96 6.85 18.00
CA LYS A 135 -6.62 5.81 18.97
C LYS A 135 -5.15 5.41 18.91
N ALA A 136 -4.54 5.45 17.74
CA ALA A 136 -3.11 5.25 17.54
C ALA A 136 -2.25 6.45 18.01
N GLY A 137 -2.86 7.50 18.60
CA GLY A 137 -2.14 8.69 19.06
C GLY A 137 -1.68 9.61 17.92
N LEU A 138 -2.10 9.32 16.68
CA LEU A 138 -1.78 10.13 15.51
C LEU A 138 -2.81 11.26 15.40
N THR A 139 -2.33 12.48 15.16
CA THR A 139 -3.21 13.65 14.98
C THR A 139 -3.73 13.68 13.54
N PRO A 140 -5.04 13.47 13.30
CA PRO A 140 -5.60 13.65 11.97
C PRO A 140 -5.43 15.12 11.57
N SER A 141 -5.05 15.35 10.33
CA SER A 141 -4.87 16.69 9.78
C SER A 141 -6.21 17.40 9.62
N ALA A 142 -6.18 18.73 9.47
CA ALA A 142 -7.40 19.50 9.20
C ALA A 142 -8.13 19.00 7.94
N VAL A 143 -7.37 18.54 6.94
CA VAL A 143 -7.90 18.00 5.68
C VAL A 143 -8.69 16.71 5.91
N ASP A 144 -8.22 15.84 6.82
CA ASP A 144 -8.92 14.59 7.15
C ASP A 144 -10.30 14.86 7.77
N TYR A 145 -10.39 15.82 8.69
CA TYR A 145 -11.69 16.19 9.29
C TYR A 145 -12.63 16.84 8.29
N THR A 146 -12.14 17.83 7.52
CA THR A 146 -12.98 18.52 6.55
C THR A 146 -13.49 17.58 5.47
N GLY A 147 -12.64 16.66 5.01
CA GLY A 147 -13.01 15.68 4.01
C GLY A 147 -14.06 14.69 4.52
N VAL A 148 -13.92 14.18 5.75
CA VAL A 148 -14.93 13.30 6.34
C VAL A 148 -16.27 14.01 6.54
N ILE A 149 -16.26 15.28 7.00
CA ILE A 149 -17.49 16.08 7.16
C ILE A 149 -18.17 16.32 5.81
N ASP A 150 -17.39 16.68 4.78
CA ASP A 150 -17.92 16.93 3.44
C ASP A 150 -18.56 15.66 2.87
N VAL A 151 -17.90 14.52 2.98
CA VAL A 151 -18.41 13.25 2.48
C VAL A 151 -19.67 12.77 3.24
N CYS A 152 -19.75 13.01 4.56
CA CYS A 152 -20.96 12.77 5.33
C CYS A 152 -22.12 13.67 4.90
N SER A 153 -21.84 14.94 4.57
CA SER A 153 -22.85 15.88 4.10
C SER A 153 -23.41 15.50 2.73
N GLN A 154 -22.55 14.99 1.82
CA GLN A 154 -22.95 14.53 0.49
C GLN A 154 -23.80 13.24 0.56
N CYS A 155 -23.58 12.39 1.55
CA CYS A 155 -24.40 11.18 1.76
C CYS A 155 -25.73 11.44 2.49
N GLY A 156 -26.07 12.69 2.82
CA GLY A 156 -27.38 13.08 3.35
C GLY A 156 -27.68 12.57 4.76
N GLN A 157 -26.67 12.19 5.54
CA GLN A 157 -26.82 11.77 6.94
C GLN A 157 -26.60 12.99 7.87
N TRP A 158 -27.68 13.72 8.12
CA TRP A 158 -27.77 14.77 9.15
C TRP A 158 -29.00 14.54 10.03
#